data_AF-A0AAW9IHD5-F1
#
_entry.id   AF-A0AAW9IHD5-F1
#
_cell.length_a   1.000
_cell.length_b   1.000
_cell.length_c   1.000
_cell.angle_alpha   90.00
_cell.angle_beta   90.00
_cell.angle_gamma   90.00
#
_symmetry.space_group_name_H-M   'P 1'
#
loop_
_entity.id
_entity.type
_entity.pdbx_description
1 polymer ?
#
loop_
_entity_poly.entity_id
_entity_poly.type
_entity_poly.pdbx_seq_one_letter_code
_entity_poly.pdbx_strand_id
1 'polypeptide(L)'
;MNDKKIKVSIIMGIYNCEKTLSDCIDSLLNQTYTNWELIMCDDSSTDCTYKIAKRYAEKYNNIILLRNETNKKLSATLNRCLEVAKGEYVARMDADDIALPTRLKKQVEFLDNNKEYSVVGCNRIIFDDNGNERVYASEEIPNKYSLLKGVPFAHPTIMMRKKVYDKLNGYTVSSRTVRGQDLDLWYKFYKNNFNGYNIQEPLYRYRENLSDYKKRTLKAAIGAARTNYYGFKMLNFPKSKYIYLVKPIISACIPNYIMYKYHNRK
;
A
#
# COMPACT_ATOMS: atom_id res chain seq x y z
N MET A 1 -11.00 29.16 16.16
CA MET A 1 -11.36 27.81 15.67
C MET A 1 -10.38 26.84 16.29
N ASN A 2 -10.85 25.89 17.12
CA ASN A 2 -9.95 24.88 17.68
C ASN A 2 -9.43 24.03 16.51
N ASP A 3 -8.16 24.22 16.14
CA ASP A 3 -7.45 23.36 15.19
C ASP A 3 -7.37 21.95 15.77
N LYS A 4 -8.42 21.16 15.52
CA LYS A 4 -8.46 19.77 15.95
C LYS A 4 -7.34 19.04 15.21
N LYS A 5 -6.30 18.65 15.95
CA LYS A 5 -5.15 17.93 15.41
C LYS A 5 -5.63 16.68 14.67
N ILE A 6 -5.34 16.61 13.37
CA ILE A 6 -5.62 15.46 12.52
C ILE A 6 -4.90 14.24 13.07
N LYS A 7 -5.61 13.13 13.28
CA LYS A 7 -5.00 11.88 13.79
C LYS A 7 -4.46 11.02 12.65
N VAL A 8 -5.21 10.88 11.56
CA VAL A 8 -4.85 10.02 10.43
C VAL A 8 -4.79 10.82 9.12
N SER A 9 -3.66 10.75 8.41
CA SER A 9 -3.59 11.15 7.00
C SER A 9 -3.67 9.90 6.13
N ILE A 10 -4.67 9.83 5.27
CA ILE A 10 -4.82 8.76 4.30
C ILE A 10 -4.13 9.21 3.02
N ILE A 11 -3.12 8.49 2.54
CA ILE A 11 -2.41 8.82 1.30
C ILE A 11 -2.83 7.90 0.17
N MET A 12 -3.10 8.48 -1.00
CA MET A 12 -3.56 7.77 -2.19
C MET A 12 -2.97 8.39 -3.46
N GLY A 13 -2.18 7.60 -4.20
CA GLY A 13 -1.82 7.96 -5.57
C GLY A 13 -2.96 7.52 -6.49
N ILE A 14 -3.46 8.42 -7.34
CA ILE A 14 -4.53 8.11 -8.29
C ILE A 14 -4.00 8.24 -9.72
N TYR A 15 -4.30 7.25 -10.56
CA TYR A 15 -3.89 7.24 -11.96
C TYR A 15 -4.83 6.34 -12.77
N ASN A 16 -5.59 6.95 -13.69
CA ASN A 16 -6.50 6.25 -14.59
C ASN A 16 -7.44 5.24 -13.88
N CYS A 17 -8.11 5.71 -12.82
CA CYS A 17 -9.01 4.94 -11.97
C CYS A 17 -10.44 5.52 -11.97
N GLU A 18 -10.90 6.10 -13.08
CA GLU A 18 -12.22 6.76 -13.15
C GLU A 18 -13.40 5.86 -12.76
N LYS A 19 -13.26 4.54 -12.96
CA LYS A 19 -14.31 3.55 -12.71
C LYS A 19 -14.46 3.16 -11.24
N THR A 20 -13.41 3.35 -10.44
CA THR A 20 -13.35 2.81 -9.08
C THR A 20 -13.15 3.87 -8.01
N LEU A 21 -12.67 5.06 -8.40
CA LEU A 21 -12.28 6.10 -7.45
C LEU A 21 -13.44 6.56 -6.56
N SER A 22 -14.66 6.69 -7.10
CA SER A 22 -15.82 7.11 -6.32
C SER A 22 -16.13 6.11 -5.19
N ASP A 23 -16.22 4.82 -5.51
CA ASP A 23 -16.47 3.75 -4.52
C ASP A 23 -15.38 3.73 -3.43
N CYS A 24 -14.12 3.92 -3.86
CA CYS A 24 -12.98 4.00 -2.95
C CYS A 24 -13.13 5.17 -1.97
N ILE A 25 -13.39 6.38 -2.46
CA ILE A 25 -13.57 7.58 -1.61
C ILE A 25 -14.81 7.44 -0.71
N ASP A 26 -15.93 6.95 -1.25
CA ASP A 26 -17.17 6.74 -0.49
C ASP A 26 -16.96 5.74 0.66
N SER A 27 -16.12 4.71 0.47
CA SER A 27 -15.75 3.77 1.54
C SER A 27 -14.97 4.42 2.69
N LEU A 28 -14.19 5.47 2.39
CA LEU A 28 -13.48 6.26 3.39
C LEU A 28 -14.42 7.23 4.11
N LEU A 29 -15.35 7.84 3.37
CA LEU A 29 -16.39 8.71 3.92
C LEU A 29 -17.32 7.96 4.89
N ASN A 30 -17.53 6.67 4.65
CA ASN A 30 -18.33 5.77 5.50
C ASN A 30 -17.55 5.14 6.67
N GLN A 31 -16.33 5.60 6.97
CA GLN A 31 -15.58 5.13 8.13
C GLN A 31 -16.22 5.58 9.45
N THR A 32 -16.29 4.67 10.41
CA THR A 32 -16.77 4.94 11.78
C THR A 32 -15.84 5.87 12.57
N TYR A 33 -14.58 5.99 12.16
CA TYR A 33 -13.62 6.95 12.71
C TYR A 33 -13.57 8.20 11.83
N THR A 34 -13.70 9.39 12.40
CA THR A 34 -13.90 10.65 11.64
C THR A 34 -12.73 11.64 11.71
N ASN A 35 -11.72 11.41 12.57
CA ASN A 35 -10.57 12.33 12.70
C ASN A 35 -9.46 12.01 11.68
N TRP A 36 -9.76 12.21 10.40
CA TRP A 36 -8.83 11.93 9.30
C TRP A 36 -8.91 12.98 8.20
N GLU A 37 -7.82 13.09 7.43
CA GLU A 37 -7.76 13.77 6.14
C GLU A 37 -7.39 12.76 5.04
N LEU A 38 -7.87 12.98 3.82
CA LEU A 38 -7.51 12.19 2.64
C LEU A 38 -6.67 13.06 1.71
N ILE A 39 -5.50 12.57 1.34
CA ILE A 39 -4.54 13.25 0.48
C ILE A 39 -4.38 12.42 -0.79
N MET A 40 -5.05 12.86 -1.85
CA MET A 40 -4.95 12.28 -3.17
C MET A 40 -3.90 13.01 -4.00
N CYS A 41 -3.09 12.30 -4.76
CA CYS A 41 -2.23 12.90 -5.77
C CYS A 41 -2.47 12.25 -7.14
N ASP A 42 -3.03 13.02 -8.07
CA ASP A 42 -3.21 12.60 -9.46
C ASP A 42 -1.88 12.53 -10.18
N ASP A 43 -1.52 11.34 -10.67
CA ASP A 43 -0.26 11.09 -11.37
C ASP A 43 -0.38 11.32 -12.88
N SER A 44 -1.01 12.45 -13.23
CA SER A 44 -1.31 12.88 -14.60
C SER A 44 -2.24 11.91 -15.33
N SER A 45 -3.41 11.65 -14.76
CA SER A 45 -4.42 10.81 -15.42
C SER A 45 -4.87 11.43 -16.73
N THR A 46 -5.19 10.55 -17.69
CA THR A 46 -5.71 10.91 -19.02
C THR A 46 -7.21 10.72 -19.14
N ASP A 47 -7.83 10.07 -18.17
CA ASP A 47 -9.27 9.80 -18.09
C ASP A 47 -9.98 10.78 -17.13
N CYS A 48 -11.22 10.49 -16.71
CA CYS A 48 -11.98 11.37 -15.82
C CYS A 48 -11.51 11.36 -14.36
N THR A 49 -10.46 10.63 -13.99
CA THR A 49 -9.97 10.48 -12.61
C THR A 49 -9.78 11.82 -11.90
N TYR A 50 -9.05 12.76 -12.50
CA TYR A 50 -8.79 14.07 -11.89
C TYR A 50 -10.09 14.86 -11.66
N LYS A 51 -11.02 14.81 -12.62
CA LYS A 51 -12.32 15.50 -12.52
C LYS A 51 -13.15 14.93 -11.38
N ILE A 52 -13.17 13.61 -11.21
CA ILE A 52 -13.85 12.93 -10.10
C ILE A 52 -13.23 13.36 -8.77
N ALA A 53 -11.90 13.23 -8.64
CA ALA A 53 -11.18 13.61 -7.43
C ALA A 53 -11.42 15.07 -7.03
N LYS A 54 -11.44 15.99 -8.02
CA LYS A 54 -11.67 17.42 -7.80
C LYS A 54 -13.05 17.69 -7.21
N ARG A 55 -14.09 17.01 -7.70
CA ARG A 55 -15.46 17.16 -7.16
C ARG A 55 -15.54 16.75 -5.69
N TYR A 56 -14.84 15.70 -5.29
CA TYR A 56 -14.78 15.31 -3.87
C TYR A 56 -14.01 16.33 -3.03
N ALA A 57 -12.85 16.81 -3.51
CA ALA A 57 -12.06 17.83 -2.80
C ALA A 57 -12.80 19.17 -2.65
N GLU A 58 -13.62 19.56 -3.63
CA GLU A 58 -14.47 20.76 -3.56
C GLU A 58 -15.65 20.59 -2.59
N LYS A 59 -16.12 19.35 -2.40
CA LYS A 59 -17.28 19.04 -1.55
C LYS A 59 -16.89 18.80 -0.08
N TYR A 60 -15.72 18.25 0.20
CA TYR A 60 -15.29 17.83 1.53
C TYR A 60 -14.00 18.52 1.95
N ASN A 61 -14.04 19.25 3.07
CA ASN A 61 -12.93 20.06 3.57
C ASN A 61 -11.71 19.26 4.05
N ASN A 62 -11.88 17.97 4.35
CA ASN A 62 -10.83 17.07 4.80
C ASN A 62 -10.21 16.27 3.63
N ILE A 63 -10.54 16.60 2.38
CA ILE A 63 -9.98 15.98 1.19
C ILE A 63 -9.07 17.00 0.48
N ILE A 64 -7.80 16.63 0.33
CA ILE A 64 -6.75 17.41 -0.32
C ILE A 64 -6.41 16.74 -1.65
N LEU A 65 -6.41 17.51 -2.72
CA LEU A 65 -6.03 17.03 -4.07
C LEU A 65 -4.76 17.72 -4.55
N LEU A 66 -3.73 16.91 -4.79
CA LEU A 66 -2.50 17.27 -5.48
C LEU A 66 -2.55 16.76 -6.92
N ARG A 67 -1.71 17.34 -7.79
CA ARG A 67 -1.56 16.88 -9.18
C ARG A 67 -0.11 16.94 -9.63
N ASN A 68 0.38 15.85 -10.22
CA ASN A 68 1.65 15.83 -10.97
C ASN A 68 1.42 16.36 -12.39
N GLU A 69 2.38 17.12 -12.91
CA GLU A 69 2.38 17.59 -14.31
C GLU A 69 2.62 16.46 -15.31
N THR A 70 3.46 15.50 -14.93
CA THR A 70 3.79 14.30 -15.70
C THR A 70 3.70 13.07 -14.82
N ASN A 71 3.46 11.89 -15.40
CA ASN A 71 3.41 10.64 -14.64
C ASN A 71 4.77 10.30 -13.97
N LYS A 72 4.87 10.50 -12.65
CA LYS A 72 6.07 10.31 -11.83
C LYS A 72 6.16 8.92 -11.17
N LYS A 73 5.16 8.07 -11.38
CA LYS A 73 5.00 6.75 -10.75
C LYS A 73 4.70 6.84 -9.26
N LEU A 74 4.18 5.73 -8.74
CA LEU A 74 3.58 5.65 -7.40
C LEU A 74 4.50 6.12 -6.26
N SER A 75 5.79 5.78 -6.23
CA SER A 75 6.69 6.22 -5.15
C SER A 75 6.77 7.73 -5.02
N ALA A 76 6.98 8.43 -6.15
CA ALA A 76 7.11 9.88 -6.14
C ALA A 76 5.77 10.54 -5.81
N THR A 77 4.68 10.00 -6.33
CA THR A 77 3.31 10.43 -6.04
C THR A 77 2.97 10.30 -4.55
N LEU A 78 3.29 9.16 -3.92
CA LEU A 78 3.06 8.96 -2.49
C LEU A 78 3.96 9.86 -1.62
N ASN A 79 5.20 10.13 -2.05
CA ASN A 79 6.06 11.08 -1.33
C ASN A 79 5.48 12.50 -1.30
N ARG A 80 4.87 12.96 -2.40
CA ARG A 80 4.15 14.24 -2.40
C ARG A 80 2.98 14.25 -1.42
N CYS A 81 2.25 13.14 -1.30
CA CYS A 81 1.22 13.01 -0.28
C CYS A 81 1.81 13.05 1.16
N LEU A 82 2.97 12.41 1.38
CA LEU A 82 3.65 12.40 2.68
C LEU A 82 4.14 13.79 3.10
N GLU A 83 4.57 14.63 2.16
CA GLU A 83 5.05 15.99 2.42
C GLU A 83 3.97 16.88 3.07
N VAL A 84 2.71 16.70 2.71
CA VAL A 84 1.59 17.50 3.22
C VAL A 84 0.78 16.80 4.30
N ALA A 85 1.13 15.55 4.66
CA ALA A 85 0.44 14.76 5.67
C ALA A 85 0.66 15.31 7.08
N LYS A 86 -0.43 15.61 7.80
CA LYS A 86 -0.41 16.21 9.15
C LYS A 86 -0.71 15.22 10.27
N GLY A 87 -1.22 14.04 9.93
CA GLY A 87 -1.64 12.99 10.85
C GLY A 87 -0.48 12.41 11.66
N GLU A 88 -0.79 12.01 12.90
CA GLU A 88 0.13 11.18 13.69
C GLU A 88 0.37 9.82 13.00
N TYR A 89 -0.68 9.30 12.37
CA TYR A 89 -0.67 8.07 11.60
C TYR A 89 -0.89 8.36 10.12
N VAL A 90 -0.21 7.60 9.28
CA VAL A 90 -0.38 7.61 7.83
C VAL A 90 -0.96 6.27 7.41
N ALA A 91 -2.21 6.29 6.97
CA ALA A 91 -2.86 5.13 6.37
C ALA A 91 -2.65 5.15 4.85
N ARG A 92 -2.45 3.97 4.25
CA ARG A 92 -2.36 3.83 2.80
C ARG A 92 -3.73 3.41 2.24
N MET A 93 -4.05 3.87 1.04
CA MET A 93 -5.20 3.39 0.26
C MET A 93 -4.82 3.25 -1.23
N ASP A 94 -5.32 2.21 -1.89
CA ASP A 94 -5.34 2.05 -3.34
C ASP A 94 -6.67 2.58 -3.92
N ALA A 95 -6.63 3.19 -5.11
CA ALA A 95 -7.76 3.91 -5.70
C ALA A 95 -8.83 2.99 -6.34
N ASP A 96 -8.59 1.68 -6.36
CA ASP A 96 -9.43 0.63 -6.92
C ASP A 96 -10.05 -0.31 -5.86
N ASP A 97 -9.75 -0.05 -4.59
CA ASP A 97 -10.09 -0.89 -3.45
C ASP A 97 -11.13 -0.24 -2.52
N ILE A 98 -11.62 -1.00 -1.53
CA ILE A 98 -12.65 -0.54 -0.58
C ILE A 98 -12.16 -0.76 0.86
N ALA A 99 -12.23 0.28 1.69
CA ALA A 99 -11.95 0.19 3.13
C ALA A 99 -13.22 -0.22 3.88
N LEU A 100 -13.14 -1.24 4.75
CA LEU A 100 -14.31 -1.64 5.56
C LEU A 100 -14.58 -0.61 6.68
N PRO A 101 -15.83 -0.40 7.11
CA PRO A 101 -16.23 0.76 7.93
C PRO A 101 -15.49 0.95 9.25
N THR A 102 -14.93 -0.12 9.81
CA THR A 102 -14.22 -0.11 11.12
C THR A 102 -12.70 -0.11 10.98
N ARG A 103 -12.15 -0.09 9.76
CA ARG A 103 -10.71 -0.17 9.50
C ARG A 103 -9.93 0.87 10.28
N LEU A 104 -10.23 2.16 10.04
CA LEU A 104 -9.46 3.25 10.63
C LEU A 104 -9.54 3.23 12.16
N LYS A 105 -10.74 2.99 12.71
CA LYS A 105 -10.96 2.89 14.16
C LYS A 105 -10.06 1.83 14.79
N LYS A 106 -10.10 0.59 14.26
CA LYS A 106 -9.34 -0.54 14.80
C LYS A 106 -7.83 -0.36 14.68
N GLN A 107 -7.36 0.21 13.56
CA GLN A 107 -5.94 0.47 13.37
C GLN A 107 -5.41 1.60 14.27
N VAL A 108 -6.20 2.67 14.47
CA VAL A 108 -5.88 3.74 15.42
C VAL A 108 -5.81 3.19 16.84
N GLU A 109 -6.85 2.47 17.30
CA GLU A 109 -6.90 1.88 18.63
C GLU A 109 -5.73 0.91 18.87
N PHE A 110 -5.39 0.09 17.88
CA PHE A 110 -4.25 -0.82 17.96
C PHE A 110 -2.93 -0.06 18.16
N LEU A 111 -2.63 0.95 17.34
CA LEU A 111 -1.40 1.72 17.46
C LEU A 111 -1.39 2.62 18.71
N ASP A 112 -2.55 3.07 19.17
CA ASP A 112 -2.64 3.84 20.41
C ASP A 112 -2.30 2.97 21.62
N ASN A 113 -2.74 1.71 21.65
CA ASN A 113 -2.53 0.79 22.77
C ASN A 113 -1.22 -0.02 22.71
N ASN A 114 -0.59 -0.14 21.53
CA ASN A 114 0.63 -0.95 21.35
C ASN A 114 1.76 -0.09 20.76
N LYS A 115 2.57 0.53 21.64
CA LYS A 115 3.60 1.51 21.27
C LYS A 115 4.85 0.89 20.64
N GLU A 116 5.08 -0.39 20.87
CA GLU A 116 6.16 -1.20 20.31
C GLU A 116 6.01 -1.43 18.79
N TYR A 117 4.78 -1.38 18.28
CA TYR A 117 4.53 -1.50 16.84
C TYR A 117 4.59 -0.14 16.14
N SER A 118 5.32 -0.14 15.04
CA SER A 118 5.54 1.02 14.16
C SER A 118 4.55 1.07 12.99
N VAL A 119 3.98 -0.09 12.63
CA VAL A 119 2.99 -0.25 11.57
C VAL A 119 1.99 -1.34 11.94
N VAL A 120 0.74 -1.15 11.52
CA VAL A 120 -0.30 -2.17 11.58
C VAL A 120 -0.90 -2.38 10.19
N GLY A 121 -0.98 -3.63 9.74
CA GLY A 121 -1.77 -4.05 8.58
C GLY A 121 -3.03 -4.80 9.03
N CYS A 122 -3.74 -5.40 8.08
CA CYS A 122 -4.87 -6.27 8.37
C CYS A 122 -5.03 -7.35 7.30
N ASN A 123 -5.85 -8.35 7.61
CA ASN A 123 -6.35 -9.30 6.62
C ASN A 123 -7.23 -8.57 5.59
N ARG A 124 -7.43 -9.20 4.44
CA ARG A 124 -8.19 -8.61 3.34
C ARG A 124 -9.14 -9.62 2.71
N ILE A 125 -10.24 -9.14 2.16
CA ILE A 125 -11.12 -9.88 1.27
C ILE A 125 -10.65 -9.56 -0.15
N ILE A 126 -10.21 -10.56 -0.89
CA ILE A 126 -9.92 -10.41 -2.31
C ILE A 126 -11.23 -10.62 -3.06
N PHE A 127 -11.62 -9.66 -3.91
CA PHE A 127 -12.83 -9.75 -4.72
C PHE A 127 -12.58 -9.41 -6.18
N ASP A 128 -13.39 -9.96 -7.08
CA ASP A 128 -13.33 -9.70 -8.52
C ASP A 128 -14.67 -9.18 -9.07
N ASP A 129 -14.66 -8.77 -10.34
CA ASP A 129 -15.86 -8.25 -11.02
C ASP A 129 -16.91 -9.37 -11.32
N ASN A 130 -16.60 -10.64 -11.08
CA ASN A 130 -17.53 -11.77 -11.24
C ASN A 130 -18.25 -12.13 -9.93
N GLY A 131 -18.00 -11.39 -8.84
CA GLY A 131 -18.59 -11.64 -7.53
C GLY A 131 -17.90 -12.74 -6.73
N ASN A 132 -16.71 -13.22 -7.14
CA ASN A 132 -15.93 -14.14 -6.34
C ASN A 132 -15.26 -13.38 -5.19
N GLU A 133 -15.35 -13.89 -3.97
CA GLU A 133 -14.69 -13.33 -2.80
C GLU A 133 -13.95 -14.40 -2.00
N ARG A 134 -12.76 -14.06 -1.48
CA ARG A 134 -12.03 -14.92 -0.55
C ARG A 134 -11.30 -14.10 0.52
N VAL A 135 -11.28 -14.59 1.75
CA VAL A 135 -10.48 -13.98 2.81
C VAL A 135 -9.02 -14.43 2.67
N TYR A 136 -8.10 -13.49 2.68
CA TYR A 136 -6.67 -13.73 2.67
C TYR A 136 -6.05 -13.28 3.99
N ALA A 137 -5.54 -14.25 4.75
CA ALA A 137 -4.83 -14.02 6.00
C ALA A 137 -3.36 -13.64 5.75
N SER A 138 -2.89 -12.59 6.42
CA SER A 138 -1.49 -12.18 6.46
C SER A 138 -0.82 -12.73 7.71
N GLU A 139 0.48 -13.01 7.64
CA GLU A 139 1.27 -13.41 8.81
C GLU A 139 1.11 -12.37 9.93
N GLU A 140 0.70 -12.80 11.12
CA GLU A 140 0.30 -11.91 12.21
C GLU A 140 1.44 -11.00 12.69
N ILE A 141 2.63 -11.57 12.92
CA ILE A 141 3.81 -10.84 13.37
C ILE A 141 4.96 -11.11 12.41
N PRO A 142 4.99 -10.43 11.24
CA PRO A 142 6.00 -10.69 10.24
C PRO A 142 7.36 -10.10 10.66
N ASN A 143 8.42 -10.83 10.37
CA ASN A 143 9.80 -10.41 10.63
C ASN A 143 10.58 -10.23 9.32
N LYS A 144 11.85 -9.85 9.41
CA LYS A 144 12.68 -9.64 8.21
C LYS A 144 12.73 -10.86 7.28
N TYR A 145 12.67 -12.09 7.80
CA TYR A 145 12.69 -13.31 6.98
C TYR A 145 11.38 -13.56 6.22
N SER A 146 10.28 -12.91 6.62
CA SER A 146 9.02 -12.92 5.86
C SER A 146 9.22 -12.35 4.45
N LEU A 147 10.18 -11.43 4.26
CA LEU A 147 10.57 -10.87 2.95
C LEU A 147 11.07 -11.92 1.95
N LEU A 148 11.56 -13.08 2.42
CA LEU A 148 11.93 -14.19 1.54
C LEU A 148 10.71 -14.84 0.88
N LYS A 149 9.55 -14.78 1.55
CA LYS A 149 8.28 -15.35 1.09
C LYS A 149 7.47 -14.35 0.27
N GLY A 150 7.53 -13.06 0.62
CA GLY A 150 6.81 -11.99 -0.07
C GLY A 150 6.80 -10.71 0.78
N VAL A 151 6.00 -9.72 0.40
CA VAL A 151 5.84 -8.52 1.22
C VAL A 151 5.12 -8.87 2.54
N PRO A 152 5.64 -8.42 3.70
CA PRO A 152 5.10 -8.79 5.03
C PRO A 152 3.74 -8.16 5.34
N PHE A 153 3.45 -7.02 4.73
CA PHE A 153 2.18 -6.33 4.84
C PHE A 153 1.67 -6.05 3.44
N ALA A 154 0.40 -6.34 3.18
CA ALA A 154 -0.25 -5.90 1.95
C ALA A 154 -0.26 -4.37 1.93
N HIS A 155 0.44 -3.76 0.97
CA HIS A 155 0.68 -2.31 0.96
C HIS A 155 -0.59 -1.45 1.19
N PRO A 156 -1.75 -1.72 0.56
CA PRO A 156 -2.96 -0.93 0.80
C PRO A 156 -3.55 -1.02 2.21
N THR A 157 -3.21 -2.04 2.98
CA THR A 157 -3.86 -2.27 4.27
C THR A 157 -3.19 -1.49 5.40
N ILE A 158 -1.98 -0.97 5.20
CA ILE A 158 -1.16 -0.46 6.31
C ILE A 158 -1.64 0.88 6.87
N MET A 159 -1.47 1.03 8.18
CA MET A 159 -1.40 2.30 8.90
C MET A 159 -0.08 2.34 9.67
N MET A 160 0.73 3.36 9.42
CA MET A 160 2.07 3.49 9.97
C MET A 160 2.22 4.81 10.72
N ARG A 161 3.02 4.84 11.79
CA ARG A 161 3.32 6.11 12.47
C ARG A 161 4.08 7.05 11.52
N LYS A 162 3.66 8.32 11.41
CA LYS A 162 4.29 9.28 10.49
C LYS A 162 5.80 9.39 10.72
N LYS A 163 6.25 9.41 11.97
CA LYS A 163 7.67 9.44 12.37
C LYS A 163 8.51 8.31 11.74
N VAL A 164 7.89 7.18 11.39
CA VAL A 164 8.55 6.06 10.72
C VAL A 164 8.84 6.44 9.28
N TYR A 165 7.88 6.99 8.54
CA TYR A 165 8.14 7.52 7.19
C TYR A 165 9.24 8.59 7.21
N ASP A 166 9.21 9.50 8.19
CA ASP A 166 10.24 10.54 8.35
C ASP A 166 11.62 9.90 8.56
N LYS A 167 11.73 8.87 9.43
CA LYS A 167 12.98 8.13 9.67
C LYS A 167 13.46 7.36 8.44
N LEU A 168 12.55 6.85 7.61
CA LEU A 168 12.86 6.08 6.41
C LEU A 168 13.09 6.95 5.16
N ASN A 169 12.91 8.28 5.30
CA ASN A 169 12.91 9.24 4.20
C ASN A 169 11.92 8.85 3.09
N GLY A 170 10.68 8.53 3.48
CA GLY A 170 9.58 8.18 2.58
C GLY A 170 9.84 6.94 1.71
N TYR A 171 9.25 6.93 0.51
CA TYR A 171 9.45 5.90 -0.51
C TYR A 171 10.69 6.21 -1.35
N THR A 172 11.45 5.18 -1.71
CA THR A 172 12.59 5.34 -2.61
C THR A 172 12.12 5.49 -4.05
N VAL A 173 12.51 6.59 -4.71
CA VAL A 173 12.23 6.85 -6.13
C VAL A 173 13.43 6.39 -6.96
N SER A 174 13.31 5.23 -7.60
CA SER A 174 14.36 4.64 -8.42
C SER A 174 13.76 3.68 -9.45
N SER A 175 14.47 3.45 -10.55
CA SER A 175 14.05 2.48 -11.58
C SER A 175 13.84 1.06 -11.01
N ARG A 176 14.57 0.68 -9.96
CA ARG A 176 14.42 -0.63 -9.29
C ARG A 176 13.17 -0.74 -8.40
N THR A 177 12.62 0.38 -7.95
CA THR A 177 11.46 0.41 -7.05
C THR A 177 10.14 0.66 -7.79
N VAL A 178 10.19 0.82 -9.12
CA VAL A 178 8.97 0.86 -9.94
C VAL A 178 8.24 -0.48 -9.82
N ARG A 179 7.04 -0.46 -9.22
CA ARG A 179 6.23 -1.65 -8.84
C ARG A 179 6.80 -2.50 -7.71
N GLY A 180 7.81 -2.00 -6.99
CA GLY A 180 8.43 -2.66 -5.83
C GLY A 180 8.75 -1.65 -4.73
N GLN A 181 7.97 -0.58 -4.65
CA GLN A 181 8.16 0.53 -3.73
C GLN A 181 7.91 0.16 -2.27
N ASP A 182 6.94 -0.72 -2.03
CA ASP A 182 6.61 -1.31 -0.74
C ASP A 182 7.72 -2.27 -0.29
N LEU A 183 8.22 -3.11 -1.19
CA LEU A 183 9.33 -4.02 -0.92
C LEU A 183 10.58 -3.28 -0.40
N ASP A 184 10.97 -2.19 -1.07
CA ASP A 184 12.10 -1.36 -0.60
C ASP A 184 11.80 -0.69 0.75
N LEU A 185 10.58 -0.20 0.95
CA LEU A 185 10.14 0.38 2.23
C LEU A 185 10.33 -0.62 3.38
N TRP A 186 9.95 -1.89 3.18
CA TRP A 186 10.09 -2.92 4.21
C TRP A 186 11.55 -3.28 4.53
N TYR A 187 12.45 -3.23 3.54
CA TYR A 187 13.88 -3.38 3.82
C TYR A 187 14.41 -2.25 4.70
N LYS A 188 14.08 -0.99 4.38
CA LYS A 188 14.46 0.16 5.21
C LYS A 188 13.81 0.10 6.60
N PHE A 189 12.58 -0.38 6.68
CA PHE A 189 11.83 -0.57 7.91
C PHE A 189 12.55 -1.52 8.88
N TYR A 190 12.86 -2.75 8.44
CA TYR A 190 13.57 -3.71 9.29
C TYR A 190 15.02 -3.33 9.54
N LYS A 191 15.66 -2.55 8.65
CA LYS A 191 17.02 -2.03 8.89
C LYS A 191 17.06 -1.10 10.11
N ASN A 192 15.95 -0.42 10.38
CA ASN A 192 15.80 0.48 11.53
C ASN A 192 15.18 -0.23 12.75
N ASN A 193 15.13 -1.58 12.76
CA ASN A 193 14.59 -2.39 13.86
C ASN A 193 13.14 -2.06 14.23
N PHE A 194 12.35 -1.59 13.26
CA PHE A 194 10.92 -1.40 13.47
C PHE A 194 10.18 -2.75 13.41
N ASN A 195 9.11 -2.84 14.19
CA ASN A 195 8.23 -4.00 14.26
C ASN A 195 6.82 -3.64 13.79
N GLY A 196 6.09 -4.60 13.25
CA GLY A 196 4.71 -4.40 12.83
C GLY A 196 3.84 -5.63 13.10
N TYR A 197 2.54 -5.43 12.97
CA TYR A 197 1.52 -6.42 13.28
C TYR A 197 0.43 -6.41 12.19
N ASN A 198 -0.13 -7.57 11.83
CA ASN A 198 -1.31 -7.66 10.98
C ASN A 198 -2.51 -8.08 11.83
N ILE A 199 -3.52 -7.20 11.93
CA ILE A 199 -4.80 -7.52 12.54
C ILE A 199 -5.43 -8.70 11.77
N GLN A 200 -5.77 -9.77 12.50
CA GLN A 200 -6.28 -11.01 11.91
C GLN A 200 -7.74 -10.95 11.44
N GLU A 201 -8.37 -9.79 11.57
CA GLU A 201 -9.68 -9.49 11.00
C GLU A 201 -9.56 -8.87 9.60
N PRO A 202 -10.40 -9.27 8.63
CA PRO A 202 -10.48 -8.58 7.36
C PRO A 202 -11.06 -7.16 7.56
N LEU A 203 -10.25 -6.13 7.26
CA LEU A 203 -10.67 -4.71 7.33
C LEU A 203 -10.54 -4.00 5.98
N TYR A 204 -10.29 -4.76 4.92
CA TYR A 204 -9.97 -4.23 3.60
C TYR A 204 -10.50 -5.16 2.53
N ARG A 205 -11.10 -4.60 1.47
CA ARG A 205 -11.46 -5.35 0.26
C ARG A 205 -10.52 -4.93 -0.87
N TYR A 206 -9.78 -5.91 -1.36
CA TYR A 206 -8.78 -5.76 -2.41
C TYR A 206 -9.36 -6.26 -3.74
N ARG A 207 -9.44 -5.39 -4.74
CA ARG A 207 -9.92 -5.74 -6.07
C ARG A 207 -8.80 -6.40 -6.85
N GLU A 208 -9.01 -7.64 -7.30
CA GLU A 208 -8.05 -8.37 -8.12
C GLU A 208 -8.71 -8.80 -9.43
N ASN A 209 -8.28 -8.19 -10.54
CA ASN A 209 -8.79 -8.49 -11.86
C ASN A 209 -7.78 -9.32 -12.67
N LEU A 210 -8.27 -10.14 -13.61
CA LEU A 210 -7.40 -10.95 -14.48
C LEU A 210 -6.40 -10.10 -15.29
N SER A 211 -6.76 -8.86 -15.61
CA SER A 211 -5.89 -7.89 -16.26
C SER A 211 -4.68 -7.51 -15.40
N ASP A 212 -4.76 -7.66 -14.08
CA ASP A 212 -3.63 -7.40 -13.18
C ASP A 212 -2.50 -8.41 -13.38
N TYR A 213 -2.79 -9.62 -13.86
CA TYR A 213 -1.75 -10.58 -14.19
C TYR A 213 -0.90 -10.13 -15.39
N LYS A 214 -1.43 -9.27 -16.28
CA LYS A 214 -0.64 -8.66 -17.38
C LYS A 214 0.46 -7.72 -16.86
N LYS A 215 0.34 -7.27 -15.60
CA LYS A 215 1.34 -6.42 -14.95
C LYS A 215 2.63 -7.20 -14.58
N ARG A 216 2.61 -8.54 -14.65
CA ARG A 216 3.74 -9.46 -14.35
C ARG A 216 4.75 -9.51 -15.49
N THR A 217 5.46 -8.42 -15.73
CA THR A 217 6.47 -8.32 -16.80
C THR A 217 7.86 -8.73 -16.31
N LEU A 218 8.71 -9.20 -17.22
CA LEU A 218 10.12 -9.50 -16.92
C LEU A 218 10.87 -8.26 -16.41
N LYS A 219 10.56 -7.07 -16.95
CA LYS A 219 11.12 -5.79 -16.46
C LYS A 219 10.80 -5.55 -14.99
N ALA A 220 9.55 -5.78 -14.57
CA ALA A 220 9.14 -5.65 -13.17
C ALA A 220 9.84 -6.70 -12.29
N ALA A 221 9.97 -7.93 -12.77
CA ALA A 221 10.66 -9.00 -12.07
C ALA A 221 12.16 -8.71 -11.86
N ILE A 222 12.85 -8.17 -12.88
CA ILE A 222 14.24 -7.72 -12.75
C ILE A 222 14.35 -6.58 -11.73
N GLY A 223 13.41 -5.62 -11.76
CA GLY A 223 13.33 -4.55 -10.76
C GLY A 223 13.20 -5.10 -9.33
N ALA A 224 12.28 -6.03 -9.11
CA ALA A 224 12.09 -6.70 -7.83
C ALA A 224 13.33 -7.50 -7.38
N ALA A 225 13.97 -8.25 -8.30
CA ALA A 225 15.19 -8.99 -8.01
C ALA A 225 16.34 -8.05 -7.60
N ARG A 226 16.50 -6.92 -8.30
CA ARG A 226 17.46 -5.87 -7.92
C ARG A 226 17.13 -5.30 -6.55
N THR A 227 15.88 -4.94 -6.28
CA THR A 227 15.48 -4.42 -4.96
C THR A 227 15.73 -5.43 -3.84
N ASN A 228 15.42 -6.71 -4.05
CA ASN A 228 15.77 -7.77 -3.10
C ASN A 228 17.28 -7.89 -2.89
N TYR A 229 18.11 -7.79 -3.93
CA TYR A 229 19.56 -7.84 -3.78
C TYR A 229 20.09 -6.71 -2.89
N TYR A 230 19.61 -5.47 -3.09
CA TYR A 230 19.95 -4.33 -2.24
C TYR A 230 19.45 -4.54 -0.80
N GLY A 231 18.22 -5.02 -0.65
CA GLY A 231 17.62 -5.31 0.65
C GLY A 231 18.35 -6.42 1.43
N PHE A 232 18.78 -7.47 0.75
CA PHE A 232 19.52 -8.57 1.36
C PHE A 232 20.87 -8.11 1.89
N LYS A 233 21.58 -7.27 1.13
CA LYS A 233 22.79 -6.59 1.61
C LYS A 233 22.50 -5.69 2.80
N MET A 234 21.45 -4.86 2.71
CA MET A 234 21.07 -3.91 3.78
C MET A 234 20.82 -4.61 5.12
N LEU A 235 20.14 -5.75 5.09
CA LEU A 235 19.76 -6.54 6.27
C LEU A 235 20.76 -7.66 6.64
N ASN A 236 21.92 -7.72 5.99
CA ASN A 236 22.95 -8.72 6.21
C ASN A 236 22.41 -10.17 6.13
N PHE A 237 21.62 -10.48 5.10
CA PHE A 237 21.13 -11.84 4.90
C PHE A 237 22.29 -12.81 4.60
N PRO A 238 22.22 -14.07 5.10
CA PRO A 238 23.19 -15.10 4.73
C PRO A 238 23.22 -15.32 3.23
N LYS A 239 24.42 -15.58 2.68
CA LYS A 239 24.61 -15.84 1.23
C LYS A 239 23.72 -16.99 0.72
N SER A 240 23.44 -18.00 1.54
CA SER A 240 22.53 -19.10 1.19
C SER A 240 21.10 -18.64 0.84
N LYS A 241 20.67 -17.47 1.32
CA LYS A 241 19.35 -16.90 1.00
C LYS A 241 19.34 -16.17 -0.35
N TYR A 242 20.47 -15.91 -0.99
CA TYR A 242 20.50 -15.21 -2.28
C TYR A 242 19.87 -16.02 -3.41
N ILE A 243 19.65 -17.33 -3.22
CA ILE A 243 18.82 -18.14 -4.12
C ILE A 243 17.40 -17.61 -4.28
N TYR A 244 16.84 -16.90 -3.29
CA TYR A 244 15.51 -16.30 -3.41
C TYR A 244 15.46 -15.11 -4.39
N LEU A 245 16.61 -14.58 -4.84
CA LEU A 245 16.66 -13.49 -5.82
C LEU A 245 16.13 -13.90 -7.20
N VAL A 246 16.16 -15.18 -7.55
CA VAL A 246 15.61 -15.67 -8.83
C VAL A 246 14.08 -15.82 -8.81
N LYS A 247 13.46 -15.83 -7.63
CA LYS A 247 12.01 -16.06 -7.47
C LYS A 247 11.13 -15.11 -8.29
N PRO A 248 11.37 -13.77 -8.33
CA PRO A 248 10.57 -12.89 -9.18
C PRO A 248 10.67 -13.22 -10.66
N ILE A 249 11.86 -13.62 -11.12
CA ILE A 249 12.12 -13.99 -12.52
C ILE A 249 11.36 -15.26 -12.88
N ILE A 250 11.48 -16.30 -12.04
CA ILE A 250 10.73 -17.55 -12.21
C ILE A 250 9.24 -17.26 -12.28
N SER A 251 8.71 -16.43 -11.37
CA SER A 251 7.31 -16.05 -11.39
C SER A 251 6.94 -15.43 -12.74
N ALA A 252 7.67 -14.43 -13.22
CA ALA A 252 7.36 -13.76 -14.50
C ALA A 252 7.40 -14.68 -15.72
N CYS A 253 8.15 -15.78 -15.68
CA CYS A 253 8.16 -16.79 -16.75
C CYS A 253 6.96 -17.75 -16.71
N ILE A 254 6.24 -17.86 -15.59
CA ILE A 254 5.07 -18.75 -15.46
C ILE A 254 3.83 -18.10 -16.12
N PRO A 255 3.14 -18.82 -17.03
CA PRO A 255 1.90 -18.37 -17.66
C PRO A 255 0.86 -17.85 -16.65
N ASN A 256 0.19 -16.76 -17.01
CA ASN A 256 -0.75 -16.07 -16.12
C ASN A 256 -1.88 -16.98 -15.59
N TYR A 257 -2.41 -17.88 -16.42
CA TYR A 257 -3.48 -18.80 -16.00
C TYR A 257 -3.04 -19.78 -14.89
N ILE A 258 -1.77 -20.23 -14.93
CA ILE A 258 -1.22 -21.14 -13.91
C ILE A 258 -1.08 -20.40 -12.59
N MET A 259 -0.60 -19.15 -12.64
CA MET A 259 -0.42 -18.32 -11.46
C MET A 259 -1.74 -17.90 -10.83
N TYR A 260 -2.74 -17.60 -11.65
CA TYR A 260 -4.11 -17.39 -11.19
C TYR A 260 -4.64 -18.63 -10.42
N LYS A 261 -4.50 -19.83 -11.01
CA LYS A 261 -4.88 -21.08 -10.32
C LYS A 261 -4.08 -21.32 -9.04
N TYR A 262 -2.79 -20.99 -9.02
CA TYR A 262 -1.95 -21.13 -7.82
C TYR A 262 -2.38 -20.19 -6.69
N HIS A 263 -2.74 -18.95 -7.00
CA HIS A 263 -3.21 -17.97 -6.01
C HIS A 263 -4.64 -18.23 -5.50
N ASN A 264 -5.47 -18.93 -6.29
CA ASN A 264 -6.83 -19.30 -5.90
C ASN A 264 -6.95 -20.64 -5.16
N ARG A 265 -5.83 -21.36 -4.97
CA ARG A 265 -5.78 -22.63 -4.21
C ARG A 265 -5.38 -22.45 -2.74
N LYS A 266 -5.10 -21.23 -2.31
CA LYS A 266 -4.74 -20.86 -0.93
C LYS A 266 -5.85 -20.06 -0.31
#